data_AF-A6GCQ5-F1
#
_entry.id   AF-A6GCQ5-F1
#
_cell.length_a   1.000
_cell.length_b   1.000
_cell.length_c   1.000
_cell.angle_alpha   90.00
_cell.angle_beta   90.00
_cell.angle_gamma   90.00
#
_symmetry.space_group_name_H-M   'P 1'
#
loop_
_entity.id
_entity.type
_entity.pdbx_description
1 polymer ?
#
loop_
_entity_poly.entity_id
_entity_poly.type
_entity_poly.pdbx_seq_one_letter_code
_entity_poly.pdbx_strand_id
1 'polypeptide(L)'
;MSSGASSRAGRAFALALPALVFVAFVVAPLLVLGELADPFELADYERAAVARAWSRGLLLALGVATLSAALAVPLARAASPLALLGLLLVSRSHLAMGVLALGLAPGPGAATLTLVLDSLPLAALLVGLRLRTRPRARIDAAADLGASWLERAWTFELPHLAPALLAAWSWALLQGLGDVVAFELAGGGHSYTPGLLIRDALLREQAGARALAGVLGILVVALPCAWMVAGELEGFEAHARRGELAPRTTAPCARAGAGTRPSGGRCSWPCSPPPRPCCSGSTPPGSRPATSSSAASARAAWASPRGSAPSPAPSPLASPWCHEKRTRASSRPPCSRPSPCRQRSPACSR
;
A
#
# COMPACT_ATOMS: atom_id res chain seq x y z
N MET A 1 25.53 -17.55 34.05
CA MET A 1 24.47 -16.57 34.44
C MET A 1 24.57 -15.24 33.66
N SER A 2 24.97 -15.21 32.38
CA SER A 2 25.06 -13.98 31.58
C SER A 2 24.02 -13.84 30.46
N SER A 3 23.02 -14.74 30.38
CA SER A 3 22.02 -14.77 29.31
C SER A 3 20.85 -13.77 29.49
N GLY A 4 20.84 -12.98 30.57
CA GLY A 4 19.69 -12.13 30.94
C GLY A 4 19.70 -10.70 30.39
N ALA A 5 20.82 -10.19 29.88
CA ALA A 5 20.94 -8.79 29.47
C ALA A 5 20.54 -8.52 28.01
N SER A 6 20.74 -9.50 27.11
CA SER A 6 20.40 -9.38 25.68
C SER A 6 18.88 -9.32 25.42
N SER A 7 18.05 -9.95 26.25
CA SER A 7 16.60 -10.01 26.03
C SER A 7 15.85 -8.72 26.39
N ARG A 8 16.40 -7.87 27.27
CA ARG A 8 15.76 -6.59 27.63
C ARG A 8 15.98 -5.51 26.56
N ALA A 9 17.14 -5.48 25.92
CA ALA A 9 17.42 -4.54 24.84
C ALA A 9 16.53 -4.79 23.61
N GLY A 10 16.30 -6.06 23.25
CA GLY A 10 15.39 -6.41 22.15
C GLY A 10 13.92 -6.07 22.43
N ARG A 11 13.46 -6.19 23.68
CA ARG A 11 12.08 -5.83 24.07
C ARG A 11 11.87 -4.31 24.14
N ALA A 12 12.87 -3.55 24.57
CA ALA A 12 12.82 -2.10 24.52
C ALA A 12 12.74 -1.58 23.07
N PHE A 13 13.50 -2.19 22.14
CA PHE A 13 13.46 -1.85 20.72
C PHE A 13 12.11 -2.21 20.07
N ALA A 14 11.53 -3.36 20.45
CA ALA A 14 10.24 -3.81 19.94
C ALA A 14 9.04 -2.94 20.38
N LEU A 15 9.15 -2.21 21.51
CA LEU A 15 8.13 -1.28 21.98
C LEU A 15 8.42 0.18 21.61
N ALA A 16 9.69 0.57 21.50
CA ALA A 16 10.09 1.92 21.11
C ALA A 16 9.84 2.18 19.62
N LEU A 17 10.05 1.19 18.75
CA LEU A 17 9.83 1.32 17.31
C LEU A 17 8.38 1.69 16.96
N PRO A 18 7.33 0.98 17.45
CA PRO A 18 5.95 1.35 17.14
C PRO A 18 5.53 2.68 17.76
N ALA A 19 6.06 3.05 18.94
CA ALA A 19 5.80 4.35 19.55
C ALA A 19 6.45 5.50 18.78
N LEU A 20 7.68 5.31 18.30
CA LEU A 20 8.40 6.29 17.48
C LEU A 20 7.76 6.42 16.09
N VAL A 21 7.34 5.30 15.49
CA VAL A 21 6.53 5.28 14.27
C VAL A 21 5.20 6.00 14.52
N PHE A 22 4.50 5.74 15.61
CA PHE A 22 3.26 6.44 15.94
C PHE A 22 3.47 7.96 16.11
N VAL A 23 4.50 8.38 16.83
CA VAL A 23 4.81 9.81 17.00
C VAL A 23 5.21 10.45 15.66
N ALA A 24 6.03 9.79 14.85
CA ALA A 24 6.50 10.31 13.57
C ALA A 24 5.41 10.34 12.49
N PHE A 25 4.51 9.36 12.46
CA PHE A 25 3.49 9.21 11.42
C PHE A 25 2.12 9.75 11.82
N VAL A 26 1.89 10.05 13.10
CA VAL A 26 0.61 10.54 13.62
C VAL A 26 0.76 11.90 14.26
N VAL A 27 1.61 12.01 15.27
CA VAL A 27 1.70 13.22 16.08
C VAL A 27 2.41 14.34 15.32
N ALA A 28 3.54 14.04 14.67
CA ALA A 28 4.29 15.01 13.87
C ALA A 28 3.48 15.62 12.71
N PRO A 29 2.80 14.84 11.84
CA PRO A 29 1.99 15.44 10.78
C PRO A 29 0.82 16.27 11.30
N LEU A 30 0.18 15.87 12.42
CA LEU A 30 -0.88 16.65 13.05
C LEU A 30 -0.38 17.97 13.65
N LEU A 31 0.78 17.96 14.30
CA LEU A 31 1.42 19.16 14.85
C LEU A 31 1.90 20.10 13.74
N VAL A 32 2.56 19.54 12.74
CA VAL A 32 3.06 20.28 11.58
C VAL A 32 1.90 20.87 10.77
N LEU A 33 0.77 20.18 10.64
CA LEU A 33 -0.45 20.77 10.06
C LEU A 33 -1.00 21.93 10.89
N GLY A 34 -0.89 21.86 12.22
CA GLY A 34 -1.28 22.95 13.11
C GLY A 34 -0.45 24.21 12.86
N GLU A 35 0.86 24.06 12.78
CA GLU A 35 1.78 25.20 12.55
C GLU A 35 1.77 25.69 11.09
N LEU A 36 1.64 24.79 10.11
CA LEU A 36 1.52 25.19 8.70
C LEU A 36 0.17 25.79 8.35
N ALA A 37 -0.86 25.70 9.19
CA ALA A 37 -2.15 26.33 8.94
C ALA A 37 -2.16 27.84 9.28
N ASP A 38 -1.26 28.31 10.13
CA ASP A 38 -1.14 29.73 10.51
C ASP A 38 -0.80 30.68 9.34
N PRO A 39 0.12 30.37 8.41
CA PRO A 39 0.43 31.29 7.30
C PRO A 39 -0.68 31.46 6.25
N PHE A 40 -1.76 30.67 6.30
CA PHE A 40 -2.80 30.65 5.27
C PHE A 40 -4.10 31.35 5.68
N GLU A 41 -4.14 32.06 6.82
CA GLU A 41 -5.34 32.75 7.35
C GLU A 41 -6.62 31.90 7.30
N LEU A 42 -6.54 30.60 7.61
CA LEU A 42 -7.75 29.78 7.68
C LEU A 42 -8.58 30.21 8.89
N ALA A 43 -9.87 30.46 8.67
CA ALA A 43 -10.80 30.67 9.76
C ALA A 43 -10.84 29.44 10.70
N ASP A 44 -11.11 29.67 11.98
CA ASP A 44 -11.04 28.63 13.02
C ASP A 44 -11.92 27.39 12.72
N TYR A 45 -13.08 27.62 12.09
CA TYR A 45 -13.98 26.54 11.70
C TYR A 45 -13.39 25.65 10.60
N GLU A 46 -12.57 26.21 9.71
CA GLU A 46 -11.90 25.48 8.63
C GLU A 46 -10.76 24.65 9.17
N ARG A 47 -9.97 25.21 10.10
CA ARG A 47 -8.91 24.49 10.80
C ARG A 47 -9.46 23.25 11.50
N ALA A 48 -10.58 23.40 12.20
CA ALA A 48 -11.25 22.27 12.86
C ALA A 48 -11.84 21.24 11.87
N ALA A 49 -12.28 21.65 10.68
CA ALA A 49 -12.75 20.74 9.64
C ALA A 49 -11.58 19.95 9.02
N VAL A 50 -10.50 20.64 8.65
CA VAL A 50 -9.27 20.05 8.10
C VAL A 50 -8.67 19.07 9.11
N ALA A 51 -8.51 19.46 10.37
CA ALA A 51 -7.96 18.61 11.41
C ALA A 51 -8.78 17.31 11.61
N ARG A 52 -10.12 17.40 11.59
CA ARG A 52 -10.99 16.22 11.70
C ARG A 52 -10.92 15.32 10.47
N ALA A 53 -10.79 15.88 9.27
CA ALA A 53 -10.59 15.10 8.05
C ALA A 53 -9.25 14.36 8.08
N TRP A 54 -8.20 15.05 8.51
CA TRP A 54 -6.86 14.49 8.69
C TRP A 54 -6.83 13.37 9.73
N SER A 55 -7.38 13.61 10.93
CA SER A 55 -7.37 12.60 11.99
C SER A 55 -8.13 11.33 11.56
N ARG A 56 -9.29 11.48 10.91
CA ARG A 56 -10.07 10.35 10.39
C ARG A 56 -9.35 9.63 9.26
N GLY A 57 -8.88 10.37 8.26
CA GLY A 57 -8.16 9.78 7.12
C GLY A 57 -6.92 9.02 7.57
N LEU A 58 -6.18 9.56 8.52
CA LEU A 58 -4.97 8.93 9.05
C LEU A 58 -5.29 7.68 9.87
N LEU A 59 -6.31 7.72 10.73
CA LEU A 59 -6.75 6.54 11.49
C LEU A 59 -7.20 5.41 10.55
N LEU A 60 -7.97 5.74 9.51
CA LEU A 60 -8.41 4.75 8.52
C LEU A 60 -7.23 4.20 7.73
N ALA A 61 -6.31 5.05 7.27
CA ALA A 61 -5.12 4.64 6.52
C ALA A 61 -4.18 3.76 7.37
N LEU A 62 -4.01 4.07 8.66
CA LEU A 62 -3.28 3.21 9.60
C LEU A 62 -3.97 1.86 9.80
N GLY A 63 -5.29 1.85 9.93
CA GLY A 63 -6.07 0.61 10.01
C GLY A 63 -5.88 -0.26 8.77
N VAL A 64 -5.93 0.35 7.58
CA VAL A 64 -5.69 -0.34 6.30
C VAL A 64 -4.27 -0.89 6.24
N ALA A 65 -3.26 -0.07 6.57
CA ALA A 65 -1.86 -0.46 6.49
C ALA A 65 -1.51 -1.59 7.47
N THR A 66 -2.01 -1.52 8.71
CA THR A 66 -1.78 -2.55 9.72
C THR A 66 -2.49 -3.86 9.37
N LEU A 67 -3.73 -3.79 8.90
CA LEU A 67 -4.49 -4.98 8.52
C LEU A 67 -3.91 -5.66 7.27
N SER A 68 -3.52 -4.89 6.25
CA SER A 68 -2.90 -5.45 5.05
C SER A 68 -1.54 -6.08 5.35
N ALA A 69 -0.71 -5.45 6.19
CA ALA A 69 0.56 -6.01 6.64
C ALA A 69 0.38 -7.28 7.47
N ALA A 70 -0.63 -7.33 8.36
CA ALA A 70 -0.93 -8.52 9.16
C ALA A 70 -1.38 -9.71 8.30
N LEU A 71 -2.18 -9.46 7.26
CA LEU A 71 -2.70 -10.47 6.34
C LEU A 71 -1.72 -10.83 5.21
N ALA A 72 -0.66 -10.05 4.99
CA ALA A 72 0.31 -10.28 3.92
C ALA A 72 1.03 -11.63 4.04
N VAL A 73 1.47 -12.00 5.25
CA VAL A 73 2.22 -13.25 5.49
C VAL A 73 1.39 -14.51 5.21
N PRO A 74 0.17 -14.68 5.77
CA PRO A 74 -0.63 -15.86 5.45
C PRO A 74 -1.00 -15.90 3.97
N LEU A 75 -1.34 -14.75 3.36
CA LEU A 75 -1.69 -14.71 1.94
C LEU A 75 -0.50 -15.06 1.04
N ALA A 76 0.70 -14.58 1.35
CA ALA A 76 1.93 -14.91 0.61
C ALA A 76 2.27 -16.40 0.66
N ARG A 77 1.83 -17.11 1.70
CA ARG A 77 2.00 -18.57 1.82
C ARG A 77 0.91 -19.35 1.10
N ALA A 78 -0.31 -18.81 1.04
CA ALA A 78 -1.46 -19.47 0.45
C ALA A 78 -1.55 -19.29 -1.08
N ALA A 79 -1.14 -18.14 -1.60
CA ALA A 79 -1.32 -17.78 -3.00
C ALA A 79 0.00 -17.86 -3.80
N SER A 80 -0.11 -18.22 -5.08
CA SER A 80 1.02 -18.14 -6.01
C SER A 80 1.30 -16.66 -6.40
N PRO A 81 2.55 -16.28 -6.73
CA PRO A 81 2.84 -14.90 -7.13
C PRO A 81 2.09 -14.47 -8.38
N LEU A 82 1.79 -15.40 -9.29
CA LEU A 82 0.99 -15.12 -10.48
C LEU A 82 -0.46 -14.77 -10.10
N ALA A 83 -1.04 -15.44 -9.11
CA ALA A 83 -2.37 -15.10 -8.61
C ALA A 83 -2.37 -13.72 -7.93
N LEU A 84 -1.33 -13.39 -7.15
CA LEU A 84 -1.18 -12.07 -6.54
C LEU A 84 -1.05 -10.96 -7.59
N LEU A 85 -0.27 -11.21 -8.66
CA LEU A 85 -0.14 -10.28 -9.78
C LEU A 85 -1.46 -10.12 -10.53
N GLY A 86 -2.21 -11.21 -10.73
CA GLY A 86 -3.56 -11.17 -11.29
C GLY A 86 -4.51 -10.33 -10.44
N LEU A 87 -4.43 -10.44 -9.12
CA LEU A 87 -5.26 -9.66 -8.20
C LEU A 87 -4.89 -8.17 -8.20
N LEU A 88 -3.61 -7.83 -8.39
CA LEU A 88 -3.15 -6.44 -8.58
C LEU A 88 -3.66 -5.79 -9.87
N LEU A 89 -3.94 -6.59 -10.90
CA LEU A 89 -4.49 -6.11 -12.16
C LEU A 89 -5.99 -5.78 -12.08
N VAL A 90 -6.67 -6.22 -11.02
CA VAL A 90 -8.07 -5.89 -10.80
C VAL A 90 -8.17 -4.41 -10.49
N SER A 91 -8.86 -3.68 -11.38
CA SER A 91 -9.09 -2.25 -11.18
C SER A 91 -9.86 -2.00 -9.88
N ARG A 92 -9.40 -1.01 -9.12
CA ARG A 92 -10.00 -0.58 -7.85
C ARG A 92 -11.51 -0.33 -7.92
N SER A 93 -12.01 0.18 -9.05
CA SER A 93 -13.45 0.41 -9.23
C SER A 93 -14.25 -0.89 -9.14
N HIS A 94 -13.69 -2.01 -9.61
CA HIS A 94 -14.31 -3.33 -9.51
C HIS A 94 -14.29 -3.84 -8.07
N LEU A 95 -13.23 -3.60 -7.32
CA LEU A 95 -13.16 -3.93 -5.90
C LEU A 95 -14.21 -3.16 -5.09
N ALA A 96 -14.34 -1.86 -5.35
CA ALA A 96 -15.36 -1.02 -4.70
C ALA A 96 -16.78 -1.50 -5.00
N MET A 97 -17.08 -1.77 -6.28
CA MET A 97 -18.39 -2.34 -6.67
C MET A 97 -18.62 -3.72 -6.06
N GLY A 98 -17.60 -4.58 -5.99
CA GLY A 98 -17.70 -5.90 -5.39
C GLY A 98 -17.99 -5.86 -3.89
N VAL A 99 -17.37 -4.93 -3.16
CA VAL A 99 -17.63 -4.69 -1.73
C VAL A 99 -19.07 -4.24 -1.49
N LEU A 100 -19.58 -3.33 -2.32
CA LEU A 100 -20.97 -2.88 -2.24
C LEU A 100 -21.96 -3.98 -2.63
N ALA A 101 -21.61 -4.80 -3.63
CA ALA A 101 -22.40 -5.97 -4.05
C ALA A 101 -22.52 -7.03 -2.94
N LEU A 102 -21.59 -7.05 -1.98
CA LEU A 102 -21.65 -7.88 -0.78
C LEU A 102 -22.72 -7.42 0.24
N GLY A 103 -23.45 -6.33 -0.06
CA GLY A 103 -24.50 -5.78 0.81
C GLY A 103 -23.98 -4.87 1.91
N LEU A 104 -22.70 -4.47 1.85
CA LEU A 104 -22.14 -3.51 2.80
C LEU A 104 -22.68 -2.11 2.50
N ALA A 105 -23.27 -1.48 3.52
CA ALA A 105 -23.74 -0.11 3.41
C ALA A 105 -22.56 0.83 3.09
N PRO A 106 -22.77 1.83 2.20
CA PRO A 106 -21.73 2.79 1.85
C PRO A 106 -21.31 3.56 3.11
N GLY A 107 -20.00 3.62 3.33
CA GLY A 107 -19.44 4.21 4.55
C GLY A 107 -17.95 3.91 4.74
N PRO A 108 -17.36 4.38 5.87
CA PRO A 108 -15.93 4.21 6.14
C PRO A 108 -15.51 2.74 6.14
N GLY A 109 -16.36 1.84 6.64
CA GLY A 109 -16.09 0.39 6.65
C GLY A 109 -15.92 -0.18 5.24
N ALA A 110 -16.85 0.10 4.33
CA ALA A 110 -16.77 -0.35 2.94
C ALA A 110 -15.54 0.23 2.21
N ALA A 111 -15.21 1.50 2.46
CA ALA A 111 -13.99 2.11 1.93
C ALA A 111 -12.72 1.44 2.47
N THR A 112 -12.63 1.18 3.79
CA THR A 112 -11.47 0.49 4.37
C THR A 112 -11.31 -0.93 3.84
N LEU A 113 -12.40 -1.68 3.67
CA LEU A 113 -12.33 -3.02 3.12
C LEU A 113 -11.84 -3.01 1.67
N THR A 114 -12.35 -2.07 0.86
CA THR A 114 -11.89 -1.88 -0.52
C THR A 114 -10.39 -1.62 -0.58
N LEU A 115 -9.89 -0.70 0.27
CA LEU A 115 -8.46 -0.36 0.34
C LEU A 115 -7.59 -1.51 0.84
N VAL A 116 -8.09 -2.31 1.77
CA VAL A 116 -7.38 -3.51 2.24
C VAL A 116 -7.27 -4.51 1.10
N LEU A 117 -8.37 -4.81 0.40
CA LEU A 117 -8.37 -5.74 -0.73
C LEU A 117 -7.46 -5.28 -1.88
N ASP A 118 -7.31 -3.97 -2.08
CA ASP A 118 -6.46 -3.36 -3.10
C ASP A 118 -4.96 -3.38 -2.72
N SER A 119 -4.63 -3.14 -1.45
CA SER A 119 -3.24 -3.07 -0.97
C SER A 119 -2.65 -4.42 -0.56
N LEU A 120 -3.50 -5.35 -0.13
CA LEU A 120 -3.13 -6.69 0.36
C LEU A 120 -2.31 -7.52 -0.66
N PRO A 121 -2.63 -7.55 -1.96
CA PRO A 121 -1.91 -8.36 -2.93
C PRO A 121 -0.47 -7.88 -3.12
N LEU A 122 -0.25 -6.56 -3.10
CA LEU A 122 1.09 -5.97 -3.16
C LEU A 122 1.90 -6.32 -1.91
N ALA A 123 1.29 -6.18 -0.74
CA ALA A 123 1.92 -6.51 0.53
C ALA A 123 2.35 -7.99 0.57
N ALA A 124 1.45 -8.90 0.18
CA ALA A 124 1.73 -10.32 0.07
C ALA A 124 2.82 -10.62 -0.97
N LEU A 125 2.86 -9.90 -2.09
CA LEU A 125 3.89 -10.07 -3.11
C LEU A 125 5.28 -9.69 -2.58
N LEU A 126 5.41 -8.53 -1.93
CA LEU A 126 6.67 -8.07 -1.33
C LEU A 126 7.18 -9.05 -0.28
N VAL A 127 6.30 -9.52 0.61
CA VAL A 127 6.61 -10.54 1.62
C VAL A 127 6.99 -11.87 0.95
N GLY A 128 6.26 -12.29 -0.08
CA GLY A 128 6.51 -13.52 -0.82
C GLY A 128 7.86 -13.54 -1.53
N LEU A 129 8.27 -12.42 -2.13
CA LEU A 129 9.61 -12.26 -2.72
C LEU A 129 10.70 -12.39 -1.65
N ARG A 130 10.47 -11.81 -0.47
CA ARG A 130 11.43 -11.86 0.64
C ARG A 130 11.53 -13.26 1.28
N LEU A 131 10.42 -13.98 1.37
CA LEU A 131 10.40 -15.37 1.85
C LEU A 131 11.25 -16.30 0.97
N ARG A 132 11.40 -16.01 -0.33
CA ARG A 132 12.20 -16.82 -1.27
C ARG A 132 13.71 -16.66 -1.08
N THR A 133 14.16 -15.48 -0.66
CA THR A 133 15.58 -15.19 -0.39
C THR A 133 16.05 -15.64 0.99
N ARG A 134 15.16 -16.28 1.77
CA ARG A 134 15.42 -16.66 3.16
C ARG A 134 16.45 -17.81 3.26
N PRO A 135 17.50 -17.69 4.09
CA PRO A 135 18.52 -18.73 4.24
C PRO A 135 17.99 -19.92 5.07
N ARG A 136 17.41 -20.92 4.39
CA ARG A 136 16.83 -22.13 5.01
C ARG A 136 17.76 -22.82 6.01
N ALA A 137 19.05 -22.90 5.67
CA ALA A 137 20.07 -23.52 6.51
C ALA A 137 20.15 -22.97 7.95
N ARG A 138 19.92 -21.66 8.16
CA ARG A 138 19.93 -21.08 9.52
C ARG A 138 18.74 -21.51 10.36
N ILE A 139 17.61 -21.80 9.71
CA ILE A 139 16.35 -22.14 10.38
C ILE A 139 16.30 -23.62 10.69
N ASP A 140 16.85 -24.43 9.80
CA ASP A 140 17.03 -25.86 9.99
C ASP A 140 18.02 -26.09 11.16
N ALA A 141 19.15 -25.39 11.18
CA ALA A 141 20.09 -25.44 12.31
C ALA A 141 19.46 -24.98 13.64
N ALA A 142 18.59 -23.96 13.62
CA ALA A 142 17.86 -23.55 14.82
C ALA A 142 16.84 -24.63 15.27
N ALA A 143 16.23 -25.35 14.32
CA ALA A 143 15.34 -26.47 14.62
C ALA A 143 16.09 -27.63 15.27
N ASP A 144 17.29 -27.94 14.78
CA ASP A 144 18.16 -28.99 15.32
C ASP A 144 18.62 -28.69 16.75
N LEU A 145 18.74 -27.41 17.10
CA LEU A 145 19.02 -26.94 18.47
C LEU A 145 17.78 -26.96 19.39
N GLY A 146 16.63 -27.44 18.91
CA GLY A 146 15.41 -27.58 19.70
C GLY A 146 14.55 -26.31 19.79
N ALA A 147 14.80 -25.29 18.95
CA ALA A 147 14.00 -24.07 18.98
C ALA A 147 12.57 -24.32 18.49
N SER A 148 11.59 -23.82 19.25
CA SER A 148 10.17 -23.95 18.90
C SER A 148 9.86 -23.21 17.59
N TRP A 149 8.76 -23.60 16.91
CA TRP A 149 8.36 -22.95 15.65
C TRP A 149 8.09 -21.44 15.85
N LEU A 150 7.54 -21.06 17.00
CA LEU A 150 7.21 -19.69 17.33
C LEU A 150 8.50 -18.88 17.59
N GLU A 151 9.45 -19.41 18.36
CA GLU A 151 10.74 -18.76 18.57
C GLU A 151 11.50 -18.57 17.25
N ARG A 152 11.47 -19.56 16.35
CA ARG A 152 12.08 -19.45 15.02
C ARG A 152 11.42 -18.36 14.18
N ALA A 153 10.10 -18.26 14.22
CA ALA A 153 9.35 -17.22 13.51
C ALA A 153 9.70 -15.82 14.04
N TRP A 154 9.64 -15.61 15.35
CA TRP A 154 9.91 -14.29 15.93
C TRP A 154 11.39 -13.88 15.84
N THR A 155 12.32 -14.82 15.97
CA THR A 155 13.75 -14.52 16.03
C THR A 155 14.39 -14.43 14.65
N PHE A 156 13.94 -15.21 13.67
CA PHE A 156 14.58 -15.28 12.36
C PHE A 156 13.67 -14.87 11.20
N GLU A 157 12.36 -15.22 11.23
CA GLU A 157 11.45 -14.84 10.14
C GLU A 157 11.11 -13.37 10.18
N LEU A 158 10.60 -12.90 11.32
CA LEU A 158 10.08 -11.56 11.45
C LEU A 158 11.12 -10.47 11.14
N PRO A 159 12.35 -10.48 11.70
CA PRO A 159 13.34 -9.46 11.36
C PRO A 159 13.81 -9.54 9.90
N HIS A 160 13.76 -10.71 9.27
CA HIS A 160 14.09 -10.84 7.85
C HIS A 160 12.99 -10.29 6.92
N LEU A 161 11.73 -10.38 7.37
CA LEU A 161 10.54 -9.90 6.64
C LEU A 161 10.17 -8.46 6.98
N ALA A 162 10.61 -7.93 8.12
CA ALA A 162 10.35 -6.59 8.61
C ALA A 162 10.51 -5.49 7.54
N PRO A 163 11.61 -5.44 6.75
CA PRO A 163 11.76 -4.39 5.73
C PRO A 163 10.73 -4.47 4.61
N ALA A 164 10.35 -5.69 4.20
CA ALA A 164 9.30 -5.89 3.20
C ALA A 164 7.92 -5.48 3.76
N LEU A 165 7.66 -5.80 5.03
CA LEU A 165 6.44 -5.39 5.73
C LEU A 165 6.37 -3.87 5.92
N LEU A 166 7.47 -3.22 6.29
CA LEU A 166 7.55 -1.77 6.45
C LEU A 166 7.32 -1.04 5.12
N ALA A 167 7.91 -1.53 4.02
CA ALA A 167 7.67 -0.97 2.69
C ALA A 167 6.20 -1.13 2.26
N ALA A 168 5.62 -2.32 2.45
CA ALA A 168 4.21 -2.58 2.16
C ALA A 168 3.26 -1.72 3.02
N TRP A 169 3.56 -1.60 4.31
CA TRP A 169 2.79 -0.80 5.26
C TRP A 169 2.82 0.69 4.89
N SER A 170 4.01 1.22 4.57
CA SER A 170 4.20 2.61 4.17
C SER A 170 3.45 2.92 2.87
N TRP A 171 3.50 2.00 1.90
CA TRP A 171 2.74 2.11 0.66
C TRP A 171 1.22 2.14 0.92
N ALA A 172 0.71 1.19 1.69
CA ALA A 172 -0.72 1.10 2.01
C ALA A 172 -1.22 2.34 2.78
N LEU A 173 -0.39 2.88 3.67
CA LEU A 173 -0.68 4.11 4.41
C LEU A 173 -0.84 5.31 3.46
N LEU A 174 0.15 5.53 2.59
CA LEU A 174 0.12 6.64 1.63
C LEU A 174 -1.03 6.49 0.64
N GLN A 175 -1.27 5.27 0.17
CA GLN A 175 -2.38 4.99 -0.72
C GLN A 175 -3.73 5.27 -0.04
N GLY A 176 -3.90 4.88 1.22
CA GLY A 176 -5.13 5.15 1.98
C GLY A 176 -5.39 6.63 2.24
N LEU A 177 -4.34 7.46 2.41
CA LEU A 177 -4.48 8.90 2.60
C LEU A 177 -4.89 9.64 1.33
N GLY A 178 -4.38 9.21 0.18
CA GLY A 178 -4.58 9.84 -1.13
C GLY A 178 -5.75 9.30 -1.94
N ASP A 179 -6.35 8.17 -1.55
CA ASP A 179 -7.41 7.56 -2.34
C ASP A 179 -8.70 8.39 -2.32
N VAL A 180 -9.16 8.75 -3.51
CA VAL A 180 -10.43 9.45 -3.73
C VAL A 180 -11.51 8.47 -4.20
N VAL A 181 -11.13 7.49 -5.02
CA VAL A 181 -12.07 6.60 -5.71
C VAL A 181 -12.74 5.65 -4.73
N ALA A 182 -11.97 5.04 -3.82
CA ALA A 182 -12.54 4.14 -2.81
C ALA A 182 -13.51 4.87 -1.87
N PHE A 183 -13.19 6.10 -1.46
CA PHE A 183 -14.02 6.86 -0.53
C PHE A 183 -15.24 7.50 -1.19
N GLU A 184 -15.18 7.83 -2.48
CA GLU A 184 -16.35 8.30 -3.22
C GLU A 184 -17.31 7.17 -3.53
N LEU A 185 -16.80 6.06 -4.09
CA LEU A 185 -17.65 4.95 -4.50
C LEU A 185 -18.15 4.15 -3.30
N ALA A 186 -17.24 3.68 -2.43
CA ALA A 186 -17.60 2.82 -1.31
C ALA A 186 -17.88 3.61 -0.02
N GLY A 187 -17.27 4.79 0.15
CA GLY A 187 -17.46 5.62 1.35
C GLY A 187 -18.72 6.49 1.34
N GLY A 188 -19.38 6.64 0.19
CA GLY A 188 -20.65 7.38 0.05
C GLY A 188 -20.58 8.85 0.45
N GLY A 189 -19.41 9.48 0.39
CA GLY A 189 -19.22 10.89 0.76
C GLY A 189 -19.27 11.21 2.27
N HIS A 190 -19.52 10.22 3.14
CA HIS A 190 -19.56 10.42 4.59
C HIS A 190 -18.17 10.47 5.25
N SER A 191 -17.14 10.06 4.53
CA SER A 191 -15.76 9.98 5.03
C SER A 191 -14.86 10.92 4.22
N TYR A 192 -14.62 12.11 4.76
CA TYR A 192 -13.65 13.05 4.18
C TYR A 192 -12.23 12.60 4.52
N THR A 193 -11.48 12.18 3.50
CA THR A 193 -10.03 11.94 3.56
C THR A 193 -9.25 13.13 3.02
N PRO A 194 -7.94 13.24 3.31
CA PRO A 194 -7.08 14.28 2.75
C PRO A 194 -7.13 14.35 1.22
N GLY A 195 -7.15 13.20 0.52
CA GLY A 195 -7.30 13.17 -0.94
C GLY A 195 -8.61 13.81 -1.43
N LEU A 196 -9.72 13.53 -0.75
CA LEU A 196 -11.01 14.16 -1.06
C LEU A 196 -11.04 15.65 -0.76
N LEU A 197 -10.41 16.06 0.33
CA LEU A 197 -10.27 17.46 0.71
C LEU A 197 -9.49 18.25 -0.34
N ILE A 198 -8.36 17.70 -0.82
CA ILE A 198 -7.55 18.32 -1.89
C ILE A 198 -8.37 18.43 -3.18
N ARG A 199 -9.08 17.35 -3.57
CA ARG A 199 -9.93 17.36 -4.76
C ARG A 199 -11.00 18.44 -4.69
N ASP A 200 -11.74 18.49 -3.60
CA ASP A 200 -12.85 19.45 -3.44
C ASP A 200 -12.32 20.89 -3.37
N ALA A 201 -11.20 21.12 -2.68
CA ALA A 201 -10.54 22.43 -2.64
C ALA A 201 -10.13 22.91 -4.05
N LEU A 202 -9.63 22.01 -4.91
CA LEU A 202 -9.22 22.33 -6.28
C LEU A 202 -10.40 22.50 -7.23
N LEU A 203 -11.36 21.57 -7.21
CA LEU A 203 -12.41 21.49 -8.23
C LEU A 203 -13.66 22.30 -7.89
N ARG A 204 -14.03 22.43 -6.61
CA ARG A 204 -15.28 23.08 -6.19
C ARG A 204 -15.06 24.50 -5.69
N GLU A 205 -14.05 24.69 -4.85
CA GLU A 205 -13.86 25.94 -4.13
C GLU A 205 -12.81 26.85 -4.76
N GLN A 206 -11.95 26.31 -5.63
CA GLN A 206 -10.75 26.98 -6.15
C GLN A 206 -9.88 27.60 -5.04
N ALA A 207 -9.93 26.99 -3.85
CA ALA A 207 -9.23 27.43 -2.66
C ALA A 207 -7.80 26.87 -2.66
N GLY A 208 -6.91 27.53 -3.40
CA GLY A 208 -5.52 27.10 -3.56
C GLY A 208 -4.78 26.87 -2.23
N ALA A 209 -5.06 27.69 -1.21
CA ALA A 209 -4.47 27.55 0.12
C ALA A 209 -4.84 26.22 0.81
N ARG A 210 -6.13 25.83 0.76
CA ARG A 210 -6.59 24.57 1.37
C ARG A 210 -6.04 23.34 0.64
N ALA A 211 -5.96 23.40 -0.68
CA ALA A 211 -5.35 22.36 -1.49
C ALA A 211 -3.86 22.19 -1.16
N LEU A 212 -3.13 23.31 -1.04
CA LEU A 212 -1.72 23.33 -0.68
C LEU A 212 -1.48 22.76 0.73
N ALA A 213 -2.32 23.13 1.71
CA ALA A 213 -2.25 22.56 3.05
C ALA A 213 -2.47 21.04 3.06
N GLY A 214 -3.41 20.53 2.25
CA GLY A 214 -3.62 19.10 2.08
C GLY A 214 -2.42 18.39 1.46
N VAL A 215 -1.82 18.97 0.41
CA VAL A 215 -0.63 18.40 -0.25
C VAL A 215 0.58 18.40 0.69
N LEU A 216 0.81 19.50 1.41
CA LEU A 216 1.89 19.61 2.39
C LEU A 216 1.70 18.61 3.53
N GLY A 217 0.47 18.42 4.01
CA GLY A 217 0.16 17.38 4.98
C GLY A 217 0.54 15.99 4.49
N ILE A 218 0.23 15.65 3.22
CA ILE A 218 0.62 14.35 2.65
C ILE A 218 2.13 14.23 2.56
N LEU A 219 2.82 15.31 2.17
CA LEU A 219 4.28 15.34 2.08
C LEU A 219 4.95 15.09 3.44
N VAL A 220 4.40 15.65 4.52
CA VAL A 220 4.89 15.45 5.89
C VAL A 220 4.78 13.99 6.33
N VAL A 221 3.79 13.25 5.82
CA VAL A 221 3.69 11.79 6.06
C VAL A 221 4.59 11.00 5.10
N ALA A 222 4.69 11.43 3.84
CA ALA A 222 5.45 10.74 2.80
C ALA A 222 6.97 10.77 3.03
N LEU A 223 7.51 11.88 3.52
CA LEU A 223 8.94 12.02 3.76
C LEU A 223 9.48 11.03 4.83
N PRO A 224 8.87 10.88 6.01
CA PRO A 224 9.23 9.84 6.97
C PRO A 224 9.06 8.41 6.41
N CYS A 225 8.00 8.15 5.62
CA CYS A 225 7.81 6.86 4.94
C CYS A 225 9.01 6.55 4.03
N ALA A 226 9.39 7.52 3.20
CA ALA A 226 10.50 7.38 2.26
C ALA A 226 11.83 7.19 2.99
N TRP A 227 12.07 7.96 4.06
CA TRP A 227 13.28 7.85 4.87
C TRP A 227 13.40 6.48 5.55
N MET A 228 12.30 5.96 6.10
CA MET A 228 12.25 4.64 6.73
C MET A 228 12.54 3.51 5.73
N VAL A 229 11.97 3.60 4.52
CA VAL A 229 12.26 2.63 3.45
C VAL A 229 13.69 2.75 2.94
N ALA A 230 14.24 3.96 2.83
CA ALA A 230 15.61 4.20 2.39
C ALA A 230 16.65 3.63 3.38
N GLY A 231 16.44 3.81 4.69
CA GLY A 231 17.37 3.28 5.71
C GLY A 231 17.53 1.75 5.66
N GLU A 232 16.45 1.02 5.31
CA GLU A 232 16.51 -0.43 5.13
C GLU A 232 17.29 -0.83 3.87
N LEU A 233 17.17 -0.06 2.78
CA LEU A 233 17.91 -0.31 1.53
C LEU A 233 19.42 -0.13 1.74
N GLU A 234 19.83 0.93 2.43
CA GLU A 234 21.24 1.16 2.80
C GLU A 234 21.81 0.02 3.64
N GLY A 235 21.00 -0.51 4.57
CA GLY A 235 21.33 -1.70 5.34
C GLY A 235 21.64 -2.91 4.46
N PHE A 236 20.88 -3.13 3.39
CA PHE A 236 21.13 -4.24 2.45
C PHE A 236 22.37 -4.06 1.60
N GLU A 237 22.58 -2.87 1.08
CA GLU A 237 23.78 -2.58 0.28
C GLU A 237 25.04 -2.80 1.11
N ALA A 238 25.04 -2.41 2.39
CA ALA A 238 26.16 -2.63 3.29
C ALA A 238 26.46 -4.14 3.50
N HIS A 239 25.44 -4.99 3.55
CA HIS A 239 25.61 -6.44 3.67
C HIS A 239 26.05 -7.09 2.35
N ALA A 240 25.52 -6.62 1.22
CA ALA A 240 25.93 -7.07 -0.10
C ALA A 240 27.41 -6.76 -0.36
N ARG A 241 27.85 -5.52 -0.11
CA ARG A 241 29.25 -5.10 -0.26
C ARG A 241 30.20 -5.90 0.64
N ARG A 242 29.80 -6.24 1.87
CA ARG A 242 30.62 -7.09 2.76
C ARG A 242 30.69 -8.55 2.31
N GLY A 243 29.66 -9.04 1.63
CA GLY A 243 29.61 -10.41 1.08
C GLY A 243 30.53 -10.62 -0.13
N GLU A 244 30.77 -9.58 -0.93
CA GLU A 244 31.70 -9.62 -2.08
C GLU A 244 33.17 -9.49 -1.69
N LEU A 245 33.48 -8.96 -0.49
CA LEU A 245 34.85 -8.85 0.03
C LEU A 245 35.32 -10.08 0.79
N ALA A 246 34.52 -11.13 0.89
CA ALA A 246 35.01 -12.44 1.29
C ALA A 246 35.44 -13.19 0.01
N PRO A 247 36.71 -13.15 -0.40
CA PRO A 247 37.17 -14.06 -1.42
C PRO A 247 36.84 -15.46 -0.89
N ARG A 248 35.99 -16.16 -1.63
CA ARG A 248 36.05 -17.62 -1.64
C ARG A 248 37.44 -17.94 -2.18
N THR A 249 38.44 -17.91 -1.30
CA THR A 249 39.55 -18.84 -1.36
C THR A 249 38.94 -20.22 -1.16
N THR A 250 38.24 -20.70 -2.20
CA THR A 250 38.33 -22.10 -2.57
C THR A 250 39.81 -22.34 -2.74
N ALA A 251 40.46 -22.81 -1.67
CA ALA A 251 41.77 -23.41 -1.78
C ALA A 251 41.66 -24.43 -2.94
N PRO A 252 42.44 -24.27 -4.02
CA PRO A 252 42.54 -25.35 -4.97
C PRO A 252 43.16 -26.52 -4.21
N CYS A 253 42.41 -27.62 -4.07
CA CYS A 253 43.00 -28.94 -3.84
C CYS A 253 43.82 -29.31 -5.09
N ALA A 254 44.92 -28.59 -5.30
CA ALA A 254 45.96 -28.91 -6.26
C ALA A 254 46.86 -29.95 -5.63
N ARG A 255 46.54 -31.21 -5.91
CA ARG A 255 47.46 -32.17 -6.52
C ARG A 255 48.94 -32.02 -6.08
N ALA A 256 49.33 -32.76 -5.05
CA ALA A 256 50.69 -33.25 -4.90
C ALA A 256 50.64 -34.79 -4.92
N GLY A 257 50.89 -35.36 -6.10
CA GLY A 257 51.29 -36.75 -6.22
C GLY A 257 52.81 -36.83 -6.25
N ALA A 258 53.40 -37.69 -5.43
CA ALA A 258 54.52 -38.58 -5.77
C ALA A 258 55.13 -39.16 -4.47
N GLY A 259 55.20 -40.49 -4.39
CA GLY A 259 56.26 -41.17 -3.65
C GLY A 259 55.87 -41.94 -2.39
N THR A 260 55.91 -43.27 -2.53
CA THR A 260 56.17 -44.28 -1.49
C THR A 260 55.02 -44.80 -0.61
N ARG A 261 54.66 -46.06 -0.86
CA ARG A 261 54.04 -47.03 0.06
C ARG A 261 54.93 -47.19 1.32
N PRO A 262 54.38 -47.46 2.52
CA PRO A 262 54.02 -48.84 2.86
C PRO A 262 52.71 -49.03 3.66
N SER A 263 52.13 -50.22 3.43
CA SER A 263 51.31 -51.06 4.31
C SER A 263 50.45 -50.46 5.43
N GLY A 264 49.15 -50.77 5.35
CA GLY A 264 48.36 -51.19 6.52
C GLY A 264 47.46 -50.12 7.13
N GLY A 265 46.21 -50.08 6.69
CA GLY A 265 45.15 -49.32 7.37
C GLY A 265 43.88 -49.25 6.53
N ARG A 266 42.87 -50.04 6.89
CA ARG A 266 41.56 -50.02 6.24
C ARG A 266 40.86 -48.71 6.62
N CYS A 267 40.60 -47.84 5.65
CA CYS A 267 39.57 -46.81 5.74
C CYS A 267 38.50 -47.14 4.71
N SER A 268 37.42 -47.78 5.17
CA SER A 268 36.21 -48.01 4.40
C SER A 268 35.27 -46.82 4.55
N TRP A 269 35.20 -45.97 3.52
CA TRP A 269 34.05 -45.11 3.26
C TRP A 269 33.57 -45.39 1.83
N PRO A 270 32.28 -45.66 1.60
CA PRO A 270 31.77 -46.01 0.27
C PRO A 270 31.58 -44.74 -0.58
N CYS A 271 32.45 -44.56 -1.57
CA CYS A 271 32.21 -43.63 -2.67
C CYS A 271 31.27 -44.29 -3.69
N SER A 272 30.08 -43.71 -3.88
CA SER A 272 29.17 -44.03 -4.97
C SER A 272 29.81 -43.72 -6.33
N PRO A 273 29.59 -44.54 -7.38
CA PRO A 273 30.17 -44.31 -8.69
C PRO A 273 29.38 -43.25 -9.49
N PRO A 274 30.05 -42.42 -10.31
CA PRO A 274 29.39 -41.48 -11.22
C PRO A 274 28.85 -42.18 -12.49
N PRO A 275 27.79 -41.65 -13.13
CA PRO A 275 27.23 -42.22 -14.35
C PRO A 275 28.11 -41.95 -15.58
N ARG A 276 28.27 -42.96 -16.42
CA ARG A 276 28.99 -42.90 -17.71
C ARG A 276 28.15 -42.19 -18.80
N PRO A 277 28.79 -41.52 -19.78
CA PRO A 277 28.12 -40.97 -20.94
C PRO A 277 28.02 -42.02 -22.06
N CYS A 278 26.84 -42.16 -22.68
CA CYS A 278 26.65 -42.93 -23.91
C CYS A 278 26.48 -41.99 -25.11
N CYS A 279 27.37 -42.12 -26.08
CA CYS A 279 27.25 -41.61 -27.44
C CYS A 279 27.26 -42.77 -28.45
N SER A 280 26.74 -42.49 -29.65
CA SER A 280 26.55 -43.34 -30.86
C SER A 280 25.30 -44.23 -30.82
N GLY A 281 24.43 -44.29 -31.83
CA GLY A 281 24.42 -43.71 -33.19
C GLY A 281 24.16 -44.81 -34.21
N SER A 282 22.92 -44.95 -34.72
CA SER A 282 22.60 -45.54 -36.02
C SER A 282 21.11 -45.39 -36.40
N THR A 283 20.90 -45.05 -37.67
CA THR A 283 19.67 -44.99 -38.49
C THR A 283 19.85 -45.97 -39.68
N PRO A 284 18.89 -46.26 -40.61
CA PRO A 284 17.42 -46.03 -40.77
C PRO A 284 16.70 -47.35 -41.26
N PRO A 285 15.59 -47.44 -42.08
CA PRO A 285 14.64 -46.46 -42.65
C PRO A 285 13.11 -46.83 -42.68
N GLY A 286 12.30 -45.84 -43.10
CA GLY A 286 10.94 -45.99 -43.68
C GLY A 286 9.79 -45.64 -42.69
N SER A 287 8.80 -44.78 -42.96
CA SER A 287 8.27 -44.15 -44.16
C SER A 287 7.52 -42.84 -43.79
N ARG A 288 7.58 -41.86 -44.69
CA ARG A 288 6.80 -40.60 -44.77
C ARG A 288 5.39 -40.86 -45.38
N PRO A 289 4.50 -39.86 -45.67
CA PRO A 289 4.43 -38.43 -45.29
C PRO A 289 3.01 -37.95 -44.89
N ALA A 290 2.91 -36.64 -44.55
CA ALA A 290 1.83 -35.66 -44.83
C ALA A 290 1.58 -34.80 -43.57
N THR A 291 1.56 -33.47 -43.55
CA THR A 291 1.55 -32.35 -44.51
C THR A 291 1.76 -31.09 -43.66
N SER A 292 2.78 -30.25 -43.91
CA SER A 292 2.68 -28.87 -44.47
C SER A 292 1.58 -27.99 -43.86
N SER A 293 1.77 -26.72 -43.53
CA SER A 293 2.90 -25.80 -43.67
C SER A 293 2.55 -24.45 -43.06
N SER A 294 3.62 -23.80 -42.57
CA SER A 294 3.91 -22.36 -42.61
C SER A 294 2.96 -21.37 -41.95
N ALA A 295 3.36 -20.99 -40.74
CA ALA A 295 3.44 -19.60 -40.34
C ALA A 295 4.59 -18.91 -41.07
N ALA A 296 4.34 -17.74 -41.65
CA ALA A 296 5.36 -16.72 -41.91
C ALA A 296 4.69 -15.35 -42.09
N SER A 297 5.38 -14.33 -41.55
CA SER A 297 5.25 -12.91 -41.89
C SER A 297 4.02 -12.15 -41.37
N ALA A 298 4.25 -11.26 -40.39
CA ALA A 298 4.02 -9.82 -40.61
C ALA A 298 4.69 -8.98 -39.50
N ARG A 299 5.65 -8.15 -39.92
CA ARG A 299 6.16 -6.99 -39.19
C ARG A 299 5.22 -5.81 -39.42
N ALA A 300 5.17 -4.93 -38.42
CA ALA A 300 5.07 -3.47 -38.51
C ALA A 300 3.99 -2.83 -39.40
N ALA A 301 2.99 -2.21 -38.76
CA ALA A 301 2.45 -0.89 -39.13
C ALA A 301 1.42 -0.43 -38.07
N TRP A 302 1.82 0.44 -37.15
CA TRP A 302 0.87 1.26 -36.39
C TRP A 302 0.82 2.63 -37.06
N ALA A 303 -0.14 2.78 -37.97
CA ALA A 303 -0.53 4.05 -38.55
C ALA A 303 -1.79 4.56 -37.83
N SER A 304 -1.74 5.82 -37.40
CA SER A 304 -2.92 6.57 -36.95
C SER A 304 -3.98 6.67 -38.05
N PRO A 305 -5.25 6.91 -37.67
CA PRO A 305 -5.98 7.97 -38.35
C PRO A 305 -6.66 8.94 -37.38
N ARG A 306 -6.58 10.21 -37.78
CA ARG A 306 -7.33 11.35 -37.26
C ARG A 306 -8.76 11.29 -37.79
N GLY A 307 -9.69 11.74 -36.96
CA GLY A 307 -10.78 12.65 -37.34
C GLY A 307 -12.05 12.02 -37.93
N SER A 308 -13.17 12.18 -37.23
CA SER A 308 -14.30 13.03 -37.65
C SER A 308 -15.49 12.87 -36.69
N ALA A 309 -16.00 14.01 -36.21
CA ALA A 309 -17.28 14.14 -35.51
C ALA A 309 -18.45 13.89 -36.48
N PRO A 310 -19.69 13.65 -35.99
CA PRO A 310 -20.56 14.79 -35.69
C PRO A 310 -21.48 14.62 -34.47
N SER A 311 -21.81 15.74 -33.81
CA SER A 311 -22.97 15.90 -32.93
C SER A 311 -24.29 15.81 -33.71
N PRO A 312 -25.39 15.50 -33.02
CA PRO A 312 -26.52 16.42 -33.10
C PRO A 312 -27.11 16.80 -31.73
N ALA A 313 -27.80 17.94 -31.78
CA ALA A 313 -28.35 18.77 -30.73
C ALA A 313 -29.63 18.19 -30.05
N PRO A 314 -30.19 18.87 -29.04
CA PRO A 314 -31.13 18.31 -28.06
C PRO A 314 -32.59 18.44 -28.49
N SER A 315 -33.47 17.67 -27.85
CA SER A 315 -34.93 17.87 -27.93
C SER A 315 -35.52 18.00 -26.52
N PRO A 316 -36.45 18.97 -26.31
CA PRO A 316 -37.07 19.25 -25.03
C PRO A 316 -38.38 18.45 -24.88
N LEU A 317 -38.65 17.95 -23.68
CA LEU A 317 -39.99 17.48 -23.32
C LEU A 317 -40.44 18.18 -22.05
N ALA A 318 -41.32 19.16 -22.28
CA ALA A 318 -42.35 19.57 -21.34
C ALA A 318 -43.14 18.33 -20.90
N SER A 319 -43.62 18.25 -19.66
CA SER A 319 -44.98 18.74 -19.29
C SER A 319 -45.38 18.09 -17.93
N PRO A 320 -46.63 18.19 -17.42
CA PRO A 320 -47.00 19.15 -16.37
C PRO A 320 -47.80 18.49 -15.22
N TRP A 321 -47.57 18.81 -13.94
CA TRP A 321 -48.56 18.45 -12.91
C TRP A 321 -48.75 19.56 -11.89
N CYS A 322 -49.75 20.39 -12.19
CA CYS A 322 -50.48 21.22 -11.25
C CYS A 322 -51.83 20.53 -11.00
N HIS A 323 -52.09 20.09 -9.77
CA HIS A 323 -53.40 20.04 -9.12
C HIS A 323 -53.11 19.95 -7.62
N GLU A 324 -53.29 21.01 -6.85
CA GLU A 324 -54.58 21.43 -6.30
C GLU A 324 -55.06 20.49 -5.19
N LYS A 325 -54.85 20.91 -3.94
CA LYS A 325 -55.86 20.82 -2.88
C LYS A 325 -55.55 21.81 -1.77
N ARG A 326 -56.32 22.89 -1.81
CA ARG A 326 -56.53 23.87 -0.74
C ARG A 326 -57.62 23.31 0.17
N THR A 327 -57.33 23.08 1.44
CA THR A 327 -58.36 23.08 2.48
C THR A 327 -57.86 23.89 3.68
N ARG A 328 -58.60 24.96 3.95
CA ARG A 328 -58.50 25.84 5.11
C ARG A 328 -58.98 25.08 6.35
N ALA A 329 -58.39 25.37 7.51
CA ALA A 329 -59.16 25.73 8.71
C ALA A 329 -58.24 26.19 9.85
N SER A 330 -58.55 27.41 10.34
CA SER A 330 -58.67 27.75 11.77
C SER A 330 -57.37 27.92 12.59
N SER A 331 -57.16 28.94 13.43
CA SER A 331 -57.91 30.14 13.82
C SER A 331 -57.01 30.99 14.75
N ARG A 332 -56.96 32.32 14.57
CA ARG A 332 -57.18 33.41 15.57
C ARG A 332 -56.02 34.43 15.63
N PRO A 333 -56.30 35.70 16.05
CA PRO A 333 -55.73 36.91 15.45
C PRO A 333 -55.06 37.84 16.52
N PRO A 334 -55.06 39.19 16.40
CA PRO A 334 -53.85 39.97 16.13
C PRO A 334 -53.43 40.89 17.30
N CYS A 335 -52.14 41.21 17.42
CA CYS A 335 -51.67 42.30 18.28
C CYS A 335 -51.39 43.57 17.47
N SER A 336 -52.19 44.58 17.80
CA SER A 336 -52.10 45.99 17.45
C SER A 336 -50.88 46.68 18.08
N ARG A 337 -50.18 47.56 17.34
CA ARG A 337 -50.24 49.03 17.51
C ARG A 337 -49.18 49.76 16.66
N PRO A 338 -49.52 50.96 16.14
CA PRO A 338 -48.60 51.86 15.44
C PRO A 338 -47.97 52.88 16.40
N SER A 339 -46.77 53.36 16.10
CA SER A 339 -46.14 54.52 16.76
C SER A 339 -45.99 55.68 15.78
N PRO A 340 -46.46 56.91 16.12
CA PRO A 340 -46.29 58.09 15.29
C PRO A 340 -45.10 58.98 15.72
N CYS A 341 -44.57 59.69 14.73
CA CYS A 341 -43.87 60.99 14.73
C CYS A 341 -43.49 61.64 16.08
N ARG A 342 -42.22 62.05 16.21
CA ARG A 342 -41.94 63.46 16.58
C ARG A 342 -40.56 63.97 16.14
N GLN A 343 -40.63 65.11 15.46
CA GLN A 343 -39.59 66.05 15.08
C GLN A 343 -38.74 66.51 16.28
N ARG A 344 -37.45 66.81 16.02
CA ARG A 344 -36.76 68.04 16.46
C ARG A 344 -35.33 68.10 15.86
N SER A 345 -35.15 68.95 14.86
CA SER A 345 -33.95 69.79 14.73
C SER A 345 -34.18 71.06 15.57
N PRO A 346 -33.14 71.76 16.06
CA PRO A 346 -32.38 72.69 15.22
C PRO A 346 -30.87 72.82 15.52
N ALA A 347 -30.14 73.34 14.52
CA ALA A 347 -29.00 74.27 14.55
C ALA A 347 -28.03 74.30 15.76
N CYS A 348 -26.71 74.26 15.52
CA CYS A 348 -25.89 75.47 15.30
C CYS A 348 -24.37 75.16 15.20
N SER A 349 -23.74 75.77 14.19
CA SER A 349 -22.37 76.32 14.13
C SER A 349 -21.23 75.78 15.02
N ARG A 350 -20.14 75.34 14.39
CA ARG A 350 -18.96 76.19 14.08
C ARG A 350 -18.19 75.59 12.92
#